data_AF-D0BNU1-F1
#
_entry.id   AF-D0BNU1-F1
#
_cell.length_a   1.000
_cell.length_b   1.000
_cell.length_c   1.000
_cell.angle_alpha   90.00
_cell.angle_beta   90.00
_cell.angle_gamma   90.00
#
_symmetry.space_group_name_H-M   'P 1'
#
loop_
_entity.id
_entity.type
_entity.pdbx_description
1 polymer ?
#
loop_
_entity_poly.entity_id
_entity_poly.type
_entity_poly.pdbx_seq_one_letter_code
_entity_poly.pdbx_strand_id
1 'polypeptide(L)'
;MTNKINGQKLTFLISNDPVFSLVVTDKMVTGIQIESDFIADIILPKEKRNYNGLERHLQYLLATKKSLPEILDQIKEKGFSTPIHYNLKIDITEC
;
A
#
# COMPACT_ATOMS: atom_id res chain seq x y z
N MET A 1 2.61 -15.51 -14.91
CA MET A 1 1.24 -14.99 -14.70
C MET A 1 1.38 -13.58 -14.16
N THR A 2 0.90 -12.57 -14.89
CA THR A 2 0.94 -11.18 -14.40
C THR A 2 -0.27 -11.00 -13.47
N ASN A 3 -0.04 -10.99 -12.16
CA ASN A 3 -1.10 -10.68 -11.18
C ASN A 3 -1.67 -9.31 -11.52
N LYS A 4 -2.96 -9.25 -11.90
CA LYS A 4 -3.66 -7.99 -12.11
C LYS A 4 -4.33 -7.63 -10.79
N ILE A 5 -3.93 -6.51 -10.19
CA ILE A 5 -4.68 -5.90 -9.08
C ILE A 5 -5.95 -5.31 -9.69
N ASN A 6 -7.11 -5.90 -9.43
CA ASN A 6 -8.39 -5.33 -9.79
C ASN A 6 -9.44 -5.67 -8.74
N GLY A 7 -10.15 -4.67 -8.20
CA GLY A 7 -11.13 -4.86 -7.14
C GLY A 7 -10.50 -5.30 -5.81
N GLN A 8 -9.30 -4.82 -5.47
CA GLN A 8 -8.62 -5.21 -4.22
C GLN A 8 -8.58 -4.05 -3.23
N LYS A 9 -9.04 -4.29 -1.99
CA LYS A 9 -8.83 -3.38 -0.86
C LYS A 9 -7.49 -3.68 -0.21
N LEU A 10 -6.66 -2.65 -0.12
CA LEU A 10 -5.37 -2.64 0.55
C LEU A 10 -5.54 -1.94 1.89
N THR A 11 -5.32 -2.65 2.99
CA THR A 11 -5.33 -2.10 4.34
C THR A 11 -3.92 -2.08 4.87
N PHE A 12 -3.41 -0.89 5.21
CA PHE A 12 -2.07 -0.69 5.74
C PHE A 12 -2.10 -0.80 7.25
N LEU A 13 -1.22 -1.63 7.81
CA LEU A 13 -1.19 -1.92 9.24
C LEU A 13 0.17 -1.60 9.87
N ILE A 14 0.14 -1.09 11.09
CA ILE A 14 1.27 -1.03 12.02
C ILE A 14 0.96 -2.01 13.16
N SER A 15 1.82 -3.00 13.40
CA SER A 15 1.61 -3.95 14.51
C SER A 15 0.24 -4.65 14.52
N ASN A 16 -0.35 -4.84 13.32
CA ASN A 16 -1.71 -5.37 13.08
C ASN A 16 -2.88 -4.41 13.35
N ASP A 17 -2.61 -3.15 13.72
CA ASP A 17 -3.63 -2.11 13.81
C ASP A 17 -3.77 -1.40 12.44
N PRO A 18 -4.98 -1.32 11.87
CA PRO A 18 -5.19 -0.64 10.60
C PRO A 18 -5.00 0.87 10.75
N VAL A 19 -4.25 1.47 9.83
CA VAL A 19 -3.98 2.91 9.80
C VAL A 19 -4.79 3.61 8.72
N PHE A 20 -4.79 3.04 7.52
CA PHE A 20 -5.62 3.50 6.42
C PHE A 20 -5.86 2.35 5.45
N SER A 21 -6.89 2.48 4.64
CA SER A 21 -7.15 1.56 3.55
C SER A 21 -7.55 2.29 2.29
N LEU A 22 -7.36 1.63 1.15
CA LEU A 22 -7.75 2.12 -0.16
C LEU A 22 -8.12 0.95 -1.07
N VAL A 23 -8.91 1.21 -2.10
CA VAL A 23 -9.31 0.23 -3.10
C VAL A 23 -8.55 0.51 -4.39
N VAL A 24 -7.98 -0.54 -4.99
CA VAL A 24 -7.32 -0.46 -6.29
C VAL A 24 -8.12 -1.24 -7.33
N THR A 25 -8.58 -0.54 -8.37
CA THR A 25 -9.35 -1.11 -9.49
C THR A 25 -8.86 -0.47 -10.78
N ASP A 26 -8.47 -1.26 -11.78
CA ASP A 26 -8.01 -0.79 -13.11
C ASP A 26 -7.04 0.41 -13.07
N LYS A 27 -6.00 0.33 -12.22
CA LYS A 27 -5.03 1.41 -11.98
C LYS A 27 -5.61 2.72 -11.44
N MET A 28 -6.79 2.68 -10.85
CA MET A 28 -7.37 3.75 -10.06
C MET A 28 -7.32 3.40 -8.58
N VAL A 29 -7.19 4.44 -7.75
CA VAL A 29 -7.30 4.35 -6.30
C VAL A 29 -8.57 5.06 -5.88
N THR A 30 -9.45 4.36 -5.17
CA THR A 30 -10.72 4.87 -4.64
C THR A 30 -10.92 4.40 -3.21
N GLY A 31 -12.04 4.78 -2.58
CA GLY A 31 -12.43 4.22 -1.28
C GLY A 31 -11.40 4.44 -0.16
N ILE A 32 -10.69 5.56 -0.18
CA ILE A 32 -9.67 5.88 0.82
C ILE A 32 -10.35 6.10 2.18
N GLN A 33 -9.99 5.29 3.17
CA GLN A 33 -10.43 5.39 4.57
C GLN A 33 -9.19 5.62 5.43
N ILE A 34 -9.23 6.60 6.33
CA ILE A 34 -8.08 7.01 7.14
C ILE A 34 -8.50 6.94 8.60
N GLU A 35 -7.79 6.14 9.39
CA GLU A 35 -8.00 6.05 10.85
C GLU A 35 -7.16 7.12 11.58
N SER A 36 -5.96 7.40 11.06
CA SER A 36 -5.07 8.45 11.59
C SER A 36 -4.36 9.19 10.46
N ASP A 37 -4.73 10.46 10.25
CA ASP A 37 -4.16 11.30 9.18
C ASP A 37 -2.63 11.45 9.31
N PHE A 38 -2.15 11.65 10.53
CA PHE A 38 -0.71 11.82 10.80
C PHE A 38 0.09 10.57 10.42
N ILE A 39 -0.37 9.39 10.84
CA ILE A 39 0.32 8.13 10.57
C ILE A 39 0.14 7.73 9.10
N ALA A 40 -1.03 7.98 8.50
CA ALA A 40 -1.27 7.73 7.09
C ALA A 40 -0.33 8.57 6.20
N ASP A 41 -0.07 9.84 6.54
CA ASP A 41 0.86 10.68 5.79
C ASP A 41 2.33 10.27 5.94
N ILE A 42 2.68 9.65 7.05
CA ILE A 42 3.99 9.03 7.24
C ILE A 42 4.19 7.82 6.30
N ILE A 43 3.16 7.00 6.13
CA ILE A 43 3.24 5.77 5.31
C ILE A 43 3.03 6.08 3.82
N LEU A 44 2.06 6.91 3.48
CA LEU A 44 1.70 7.31 2.12
C LEU A 44 1.12 8.73 2.11
N PRO A 45 1.97 9.74 1.79
CA PRO A 45 1.56 11.15 1.74
C PRO A 45 0.32 11.38 0.86
N LYS A 46 -0.58 12.31 1.25
CA LYS A 46 -1.85 12.60 0.53
C LYS A 46 -1.68 12.74 -0.98
N GLU A 47 -0.67 13.46 -1.44
CA GLU A 47 -0.40 13.71 -2.86
C GLU A 47 0.00 12.44 -3.65
N LYS A 48 0.39 11.38 -2.94
CA LYS A 48 0.75 10.07 -3.50
C LYS A 48 -0.37 9.03 -3.37
N ARG A 49 -1.54 9.38 -2.81
CA ARG A 49 -2.69 8.46 -2.66
C ARG A 49 -3.48 8.29 -3.98
N ASN A 50 -2.74 8.07 -5.05
CA ASN A 50 -3.22 7.65 -6.36
C ASN A 50 -2.35 6.47 -6.82
N TYR A 51 -2.74 5.76 -7.87
CA TYR A 51 -2.06 4.52 -8.27
C TYR A 51 -0.56 4.73 -8.54
N ASN A 52 -0.22 5.75 -9.33
CA ASN A 52 1.17 6.03 -9.69
C ASN A 52 1.99 6.48 -8.46
N GLY A 53 1.39 7.26 -7.58
CA GLY A 53 1.99 7.70 -6.33
C GLY A 53 2.28 6.53 -5.39
N LEU A 54 1.30 5.65 -5.21
CA LEU A 54 1.40 4.43 -4.41
C LEU A 54 2.51 3.52 -4.94
N GLU A 55 2.49 3.21 -6.24
CA GLU A 55 3.50 2.36 -6.87
C GLU A 55 4.90 2.94 -6.68
N ARG A 56 5.11 4.20 -7.06
CA ARG A 56 6.43 4.86 -6.93
C ARG A 56 6.90 4.97 -5.48
N HIS A 57 5.97 5.19 -4.55
CA HIS A 57 6.34 5.33 -3.15
C HIS A 57 6.79 3.99 -2.57
N LEU A 58 6.06 2.90 -2.83
CA LEU A 58 6.47 1.58 -2.40
C LEU A 58 7.74 1.10 -3.10
N GLN A 59 7.93 1.43 -4.38
CA GLN A 59 9.21 1.21 -5.10
C GLN A 59 10.38 1.87 -4.39
N TYR A 60 10.20 3.13 -3.95
CA TYR A 60 11.20 3.86 -3.18
C TYR A 60 11.49 3.19 -1.83
N LEU A 61 10.46 2.85 -1.06
CA LEU A 61 10.61 2.23 0.26
C LEU A 61 11.29 0.85 0.20
N LEU A 62 11.03 0.08 -0.85
CA LEU A 62 11.57 -1.27 -1.04
C LEU A 62 12.83 -1.30 -1.93
N ALA A 63 13.33 -0.14 -2.37
CA ALA A 63 14.45 -0.02 -3.30
C ALA A 63 14.33 -0.93 -4.54
N THR A 64 13.15 -0.95 -5.17
CA THR A 64 12.81 -1.86 -6.27
C THR A 64 12.22 -1.12 -7.47
N LYS A 65 12.26 -1.76 -8.64
CA LYS A 65 11.61 -1.28 -9.89
C LYS A 65 10.41 -2.13 -10.29
N LYS A 66 9.99 -3.05 -9.41
CA LYS A 66 8.82 -3.91 -9.61
C LYS A 66 7.53 -3.09 -9.74
N SER A 67 6.57 -3.61 -10.48
CA SER A 67 5.23 -3.04 -10.57
C SER A 67 4.45 -3.19 -9.25
N LEU A 68 3.38 -2.41 -9.04
CA LEU A 68 2.58 -2.50 -7.83
C LEU A 68 2.09 -3.94 -7.52
N PRO A 69 1.57 -4.74 -8.48
CA PRO A 69 1.20 -6.13 -8.20
C PRO A 69 2.34 -6.98 -7.64
N GLU A 70 3.52 -6.89 -8.24
CA GLU A 70 4.69 -7.64 -7.81
C GLU A 70 5.22 -7.15 -6.45
N ILE A 71 5.06 -5.86 -6.15
CA ILE A 71 5.37 -5.27 -4.86
C ILE A 71 4.42 -5.81 -3.79
N LEU A 72 3.11 -5.85 -4.07
CA LEU A 72 2.12 -6.34 -3.12
C LEU A 72 2.33 -7.82 -2.79
N ASP A 73 2.68 -8.63 -3.78
CA ASP A 73 3.06 -10.03 -3.55
C ASP A 73 4.31 -10.14 -2.66
N GLN A 74 5.32 -9.29 -2.89
CA GLN A 74 6.51 -9.23 -2.03
C GLN A 74 6.19 -8.78 -0.59
N ILE A 75 5.28 -7.81 -0.42
CA ILE A 75 4.88 -7.29 0.89
C ILE A 75 4.07 -8.34 1.67
N LYS A 76 3.22 -9.14 1.01
CA LYS A 76 2.51 -10.24 1.65
C LYS A 76 3.45 -11.24 2.32
N GLU A 77 4.57 -11.55 1.68
CA GLU A 77 5.54 -12.51 2.21
C GLU A 77 6.43 -11.92 3.30
N LYS A 78 6.86 -10.66 3.15
CA LYS A 78 7.99 -10.10 3.92
C LYS A 78 7.65 -8.84 4.71
N GLY A 79 6.46 -8.28 4.54
CA GLY A 79 6.13 -6.94 5.01
C GLY A 79 6.97 -5.85 4.32
N PHE A 80 6.97 -4.67 4.91
CA PHE A 80 7.84 -3.57 4.52
C PHE A 80 8.15 -2.65 5.72
N SER A 81 9.01 -1.67 5.50
CA SER A 81 9.36 -0.66 6.49
C SER A 81 9.36 0.72 5.85
N THR A 82 9.11 1.74 6.66
CA THR A 82 9.37 3.15 6.34
C THR A 82 10.61 3.60 7.13
N PRO A 83 11.20 4.77 6.82
CA PRO A 83 12.33 5.29 7.59
C PRO A 83 12.07 5.44 9.10
N ILE A 84 10.80 5.56 9.52
CA ILE A 84 10.41 5.82 10.91
C ILE A 84 9.55 4.72 11.55
N HIS A 85 9.08 3.73 10.80
CA HIS A 85 8.35 2.57 11.32
C HIS A 85 8.77 1.26 10.65
N TYR A 86 8.96 0.23 11.46
CA TYR A 86 9.32 -1.13 11.04
C TYR A 86 8.11 -2.07 11.13
N ASN A 87 8.16 -3.19 10.41
CA ASN A 87 7.14 -4.26 10.43
C ASN A 87 5.74 -3.84 9.94
N LEU A 88 5.70 -2.97 8.93
CA LEU A 88 4.46 -2.61 8.27
C LEU A 88 3.96 -3.78 7.42
N LYS A 89 2.64 -3.93 7.36
CA LYS A 89 1.97 -4.94 6.53
C LYS A 89 0.89 -4.30 5.68
N ILE A 90 0.54 -5.00 4.61
CA ILE A 90 -0.65 -4.67 3.81
C ILE A 90 -1.50 -5.93 3.75
N ASP A 91 -2.68 -5.87 4.34
CA ASP A 91 -3.70 -6.89 4.15
C ASP A 91 -4.45 -6.59 2.85
N ILE A 92 -4.61 -7.63 2.02
CA ILE A 92 -5.20 -7.53 0.70
C ILE A 92 -6.46 -8.39 0.68
N THR A 93 -7.60 -7.75 0.48
CA THR A 93 -8.91 -8.41 0.41
C THR A 93 -9.57 -8.12 -0.93
N GLU A 94 -10.25 -9.11 -1.50
CA GLU A 94 -11.06 -8.92 -2.70
C GLU A 94 -12.37 -8.21 -2.34
N CYS A 95 -12.84 -7.32 -3.21
CA CYS A 95 -14.06 -6.51 -3.05
C CYS A 95 -15.07 -6.80 -4.15
#